data_AF-A0A2W4Q9U0-F1
#
_entry.id   AF-A0A2W4Q9U0-F1
#
_cell.length_a   1.000
_cell.length_b   1.000
_cell.length_c   1.000
_cell.angle_alpha   90.00
_cell.angle_beta   90.00
_cell.angle_gamma   90.00
#
_symmetry.space_group_name_H-M   'P 1'
#
loop_
_entity.id
_entity.type
_entity.pdbx_description
1 polymer ?
#
loop_
_entity_poly.entity_id
_entity_poly.type
_entity_poly.pdbx_seq_one_letter_code
_entity_poly.pdbx_strand_id
1 'polypeptide(L)'
;MVLVGALLTVTLAGCGSSSSTKTTGQLTEVRQGSFATIVAAPDNPDNPMTPEKVELGKLLFHDPRLSRSGVISCATCHNLGLAGTDRLPTSIGHGFQRTPRNAPTVLNAAFFQNQFWDGRAQGLEEQAKGPIQAEAEMNMPADMAVERIKSIKGYHEYFEKAFPGEEDPITFDNIVKAIAAFERTLITPNDALDRYLRGDKNALSPQAIRGMETFERIGCTSCHAGPALSSGAMMKFDWGSDPGKASWTKDPKDEKFFRVQTLRNVSLTGPYFHDGSVETLEEAVTIMARVQLGYELTDQERDDIVAFLRSLVGEMPKIEIPQLPPE
;
A
#
# COMPACT_ATOMS: atom_id res chain seq x y z
N MET A 1 32.87 -44.95 67.51
CA MET A 1 31.44 -45.17 67.24
C MET A 1 30.96 -44.03 66.35
N VAL A 2 30.99 -44.26 65.03
CA VAL A 2 30.65 -43.27 64.01
C VAL A 2 29.16 -43.41 63.70
N LEU A 3 28.39 -42.33 63.91
CA LEU A 3 26.99 -42.22 63.50
C LEU A 3 26.91 -42.14 61.98
N VAL A 4 26.13 -43.04 61.36
CA VAL A 4 25.67 -42.93 59.97
C VAL A 4 24.17 -42.65 60.03
N GLY A 5 23.77 -41.40 59.75
CA GLY A 5 22.38 -41.01 59.55
C GLY A 5 22.07 -40.96 58.06
N ALA A 6 21.21 -41.86 57.59
CA ALA A 6 20.76 -41.92 56.21
C ALA A 6 19.69 -40.84 55.95
N LEU A 7 19.94 -39.94 54.98
CA LEU A 7 18.92 -39.07 54.41
C LEU A 7 18.16 -39.82 53.30
N LEU A 8 16.86 -40.03 53.50
CA LEU A 8 15.93 -40.47 52.47
C LEU A 8 15.50 -39.26 51.63
N THR A 9 15.89 -39.20 50.36
CA THR A 9 15.35 -38.26 49.38
C THR A 9 14.19 -38.91 48.63
N VAL A 10 12.97 -38.42 48.88
CA VAL A 10 11.77 -38.80 48.10
C VAL A 10 11.71 -37.89 46.88
N THR A 11 11.96 -38.44 45.70
CA THR A 11 11.76 -37.77 44.41
C THR A 11 10.29 -37.89 43.98
N LEU A 12 9.56 -36.79 44.01
CA LEU A 12 8.25 -36.67 43.37
C LEU A 12 8.45 -36.54 41.86
N ALA A 13 8.10 -37.59 41.12
CA ALA A 13 8.03 -37.56 39.66
C ALA A 13 6.79 -36.74 39.22
N GLY A 14 7.02 -35.49 38.79
CA GLY A 14 6.01 -34.69 38.11
C GLY A 14 5.89 -35.13 36.66
N CYS A 15 4.73 -35.66 36.27
CA CYS A 15 4.34 -35.83 34.87
C CYS A 15 4.19 -34.45 34.22
N GLY A 16 5.26 -33.96 33.59
CA GLY A 16 5.20 -32.82 32.69
C GLY A 16 4.59 -33.24 31.37
N SER A 17 3.31 -32.95 31.17
CA SER A 17 2.68 -32.99 29.85
C SER A 17 3.40 -31.99 28.95
N SER A 18 4.04 -32.50 27.90
CA SER A 18 4.62 -31.70 26.82
C SER A 18 3.48 -31.04 26.03
N SER A 19 3.05 -29.87 26.49
CA SER A 19 2.33 -28.92 25.66
C SER A 19 3.28 -28.47 24.55
N SER A 20 3.14 -29.05 23.35
CA SER A 20 3.68 -28.44 22.14
C SER A 20 2.91 -27.15 21.91
N THR A 21 3.42 -26.04 22.42
CA THR A 21 3.04 -24.71 21.95
C THR A 21 3.37 -24.66 20.47
N LYS A 22 2.34 -24.86 19.62
CA LYS A 22 2.42 -24.53 18.21
C LYS A 22 2.83 -23.06 18.14
N THR A 23 4.06 -22.81 17.72
CA THR A 23 4.60 -21.46 17.56
C THR A 23 3.81 -20.83 16.42
N THR A 24 2.82 -20.00 16.76
CA THR A 24 2.24 -19.05 15.82
C THR A 24 3.39 -18.19 15.34
N GLY A 25 3.71 -18.22 14.04
CA GLY A 25 4.87 -17.51 13.50
C GLY A 25 4.84 -16.04 13.92
N GLN A 26 5.98 -15.51 14.34
CA GLN A 26 6.11 -14.09 14.69
C GLN A 26 5.86 -13.23 13.45
N LEU A 27 5.39 -11.98 13.63
CA LEU A 27 5.21 -11.01 12.53
C LEU A 27 6.49 -10.80 11.71
N THR A 28 7.65 -11.20 12.25
CA THR A 28 8.98 -11.10 11.64
C THR A 28 9.28 -12.20 10.61
N GLU A 29 8.47 -13.27 10.51
CA GLU A 29 8.73 -14.36 9.57
C GLU A 29 8.14 -14.09 8.18
N VAL A 30 9.03 -13.99 7.18
CA VAL A 30 8.64 -14.00 5.76
C VAL A 30 8.43 -15.45 5.31
N ARG A 31 7.21 -15.81 4.89
CA ARG A 31 6.98 -17.08 4.19
C ARG A 31 7.02 -16.84 2.68
N GLN A 32 7.82 -17.63 1.96
CA GLN A 32 8.01 -17.48 0.51
C GLN A 32 7.19 -18.50 -0.28
N GLY A 33 6.73 -18.08 -1.46
CA GLY A 33 5.86 -18.81 -2.38
C GLY A 33 5.10 -17.82 -3.27
N SER A 34 4.06 -18.28 -3.97
CA SER A 34 3.13 -17.40 -4.70
C SER A 34 2.51 -16.32 -3.78
N PHE A 35 2.35 -16.65 -2.50
CA PHE A 35 1.90 -15.75 -1.44
C PHE A 35 3.01 -15.54 -0.41
N ALA A 36 3.16 -14.31 0.09
CA ALA A 36 4.12 -13.97 1.13
C ALA A 36 3.55 -12.92 2.10
N THR A 37 4.12 -12.87 3.32
CA THR A 37 3.68 -11.98 4.40
C THR A 37 4.22 -10.55 4.25
N ILE A 38 3.47 -9.53 4.67
CA ILE A 38 4.02 -8.19 4.91
C ILE A 38 4.61 -8.13 6.31
N VAL A 39 5.88 -7.76 6.39
CA VAL A 39 6.63 -7.65 7.65
C VAL A 39 7.09 -6.22 7.89
N ALA A 40 7.74 -5.63 6.90
CA ALA A 40 8.25 -4.27 6.93
C ALA A 40 8.20 -3.68 5.51
N ALA A 41 8.11 -2.36 5.41
CA ALA A 41 8.26 -1.66 4.15
C ALA A 41 9.70 -1.78 3.63
N PRO A 42 9.91 -1.77 2.30
CA PRO A 42 11.26 -1.67 1.74
C PRO A 42 11.94 -0.37 2.14
N ASP A 43 13.23 -0.45 2.46
CA ASP A 43 14.06 0.73 2.72
C ASP A 43 14.45 1.43 1.40
N ASN A 44 14.76 2.73 1.48
CA ASN A 44 15.35 3.50 0.39
C ASN A 44 16.65 4.15 0.87
N PRO A 45 17.83 3.61 0.50
CA PRO A 45 19.11 4.17 0.92
C PRO A 45 19.34 5.64 0.52
N ASP A 46 18.73 6.08 -0.59
CA ASP A 46 18.85 7.47 -1.06
C ASP A 46 17.89 8.43 -0.33
N ASN A 47 16.91 7.89 0.38
CA ASN A 47 16.02 8.65 1.27
C ASN A 47 15.64 7.83 2.52
N PRO A 48 16.58 7.65 3.47
CA PRO A 48 16.32 6.86 4.67
C PRO A 48 15.19 7.47 5.50
N MET A 49 14.36 6.61 6.08
CA MET A 49 13.31 7.05 7.01
C MET A 49 13.93 7.44 8.36
N THR A 50 13.57 8.62 8.86
CA THR A 50 13.80 9.05 10.24
C THR A 50 12.47 9.47 10.87
N PRO A 51 12.31 9.41 12.20
CA PRO A 51 11.09 9.88 12.86
C PRO A 51 10.73 11.33 12.48
N GLU A 52 11.73 12.21 12.37
CA GLU A 52 11.56 13.62 12.02
C GLU A 52 11.06 13.79 10.58
N LYS A 53 11.61 13.00 9.65
CA LYS A 53 11.21 13.04 8.24
C LYS A 53 9.82 12.44 8.01
N VAL A 54 9.49 11.38 8.74
CA VAL A 54 8.14 10.79 8.73
C VAL A 54 7.12 11.78 9.30
N GLU A 55 7.44 12.49 10.38
CA GLU A 55 6.54 13.49 10.96
C GLU A 55 6.30 14.66 10.00
N LEU A 56 7.37 15.20 9.39
CA LEU A 56 7.26 16.22 8.36
C LEU A 56 6.43 15.73 7.17
N GLY A 57 6.66 14.50 6.71
CA GLY A 57 5.89 13.87 5.65
C GLY A 57 4.41 13.75 5.98
N LYS A 58 4.07 13.35 7.22
CA LYS A 58 2.69 13.27 7.71
C LYS A 58 2.01 14.64 7.68
N LEU A 59 2.70 15.68 8.12
CA LEU A 59 2.19 17.07 8.04
C LEU A 59 1.89 17.45 6.60
N LEU A 60 2.86 17.28 5.70
CA LEU A 60 2.74 17.65 4.28
C LEU A 60 1.66 16.84 3.55
N PHE A 61 1.54 15.53 3.82
CA PHE A 61 0.49 14.67 3.23
C PHE A 61 -0.92 15.17 3.54
N HIS A 62 -1.11 15.79 4.72
CA HIS A 62 -2.40 16.33 5.16
C HIS A 62 -2.55 17.83 4.90
N ASP A 63 -1.50 18.55 4.49
CA ASP A 63 -1.55 20.01 4.33
C ASP A 63 -2.15 20.42 2.98
N PRO A 64 -3.36 21.03 2.96
CA PRO A 64 -3.98 21.43 1.71
C PRO A 64 -3.30 22.65 1.07
N ARG A 65 -2.41 23.34 1.79
CA ARG A 65 -1.66 24.50 1.29
C ARG A 65 -0.65 24.11 0.21
N LEU A 66 -0.29 22.83 0.09
CA LEU A 66 0.45 22.31 -1.07
C LEU A 66 -0.34 22.36 -2.39
N SER A 67 -1.66 22.51 -2.35
CA SER A 67 -2.45 22.80 -3.57
C SER A 67 -2.57 24.29 -3.84
N ARG A 68 -2.68 24.67 -5.11
CA ARG A 68 -2.81 26.07 -5.51
C ARG A 68 -4.00 26.75 -4.83
N SER A 69 -5.11 26.03 -4.69
CA SER A 69 -6.34 26.49 -4.04
C SER A 69 -6.30 26.47 -2.51
N GLY A 70 -5.33 25.79 -1.88
CA GLY A 70 -5.27 25.69 -0.42
C GLY A 70 -6.33 24.78 0.21
N VAL A 71 -6.99 23.91 -0.58
CA VAL A 71 -8.10 23.05 -0.13
C VAL A 71 -7.94 21.56 -0.46
N ILE A 72 -6.91 21.18 -1.23
CA ILE A 72 -6.64 19.80 -1.63
C ILE A 72 -5.29 19.37 -1.03
N SER A 73 -5.27 18.24 -0.34
CA SER A 73 -4.05 17.56 0.12
C SER A 73 -3.98 16.15 -0.47
N CYS A 74 -2.88 15.43 -0.22
CA CYS A 74 -2.78 14.02 -0.59
C CYS A 74 -3.92 13.21 0.05
N ALA A 75 -4.27 13.52 1.30
CA ALA A 75 -5.36 12.89 2.04
C ALA A 75 -6.76 13.14 1.44
N THR A 76 -6.94 14.13 0.55
CA THR A 76 -8.21 14.35 -0.17
C THR A 76 -8.50 13.20 -1.13
N CYS A 77 -7.51 12.78 -1.92
CA CYS A 77 -7.65 11.70 -2.90
C CYS A 77 -7.24 10.33 -2.34
N HIS A 78 -6.35 10.32 -1.35
CA HIS A 78 -5.81 9.11 -0.70
C HIS A 78 -6.20 9.07 0.77
N ASN A 79 -7.50 9.06 1.04
CA ASN A 79 -8.05 9.16 2.38
C ASN A 79 -7.77 7.87 3.19
N LEU A 80 -6.97 7.98 4.24
CA LEU A 80 -6.55 6.83 5.06
C LEU A 80 -7.73 6.17 5.81
N GLY A 81 -8.82 6.91 6.08
CA GLY A 81 -10.07 6.36 6.61
C GLY A 81 -10.90 5.58 5.58
N LEU A 82 -10.59 5.73 4.29
CA LEU A 82 -11.19 5.01 3.16
C LEU A 82 -10.15 4.15 2.43
N ALA A 83 -9.31 3.47 3.22
CA ALA A 83 -8.27 2.55 2.75
C ALA A 83 -7.30 3.19 1.74
N GLY A 84 -6.98 4.48 1.90
CA GLY A 84 -6.01 5.20 1.08
C GLY A 84 -6.50 5.60 -0.31
N THR A 85 -7.82 5.64 -0.52
CA THR A 85 -8.47 6.05 -1.79
C THR A 85 -9.55 7.11 -1.55
N ASP A 86 -10.15 7.63 -2.61
CA ASP A 86 -11.29 8.56 -2.54
C ASP A 86 -12.65 7.89 -2.80
N ARG A 87 -12.65 6.61 -3.18
CA ARG A 87 -13.84 5.79 -3.50
C ARG A 87 -14.67 6.37 -4.67
N LEU A 88 -14.04 7.13 -5.55
CA LEU A 88 -14.66 7.66 -6.77
C LEU A 88 -14.20 6.88 -8.01
N PRO A 89 -15.00 6.85 -9.10
CA PRO A 89 -14.54 6.28 -10.37
C PRO A 89 -13.25 6.94 -10.85
N THR A 90 -13.24 8.27 -10.86
CA THR A 90 -12.03 9.08 -11.02
C THR A 90 -12.08 10.25 -10.05
N SER A 91 -10.91 10.68 -9.58
CA SER A 91 -10.76 11.75 -8.59
C SER A 91 -11.24 13.09 -9.12
N ILE A 92 -11.56 13.99 -8.18
CA ILE A 92 -11.93 15.38 -8.47
C ILE A 92 -10.90 16.28 -7.80
N GLY A 93 -10.15 17.04 -8.59
CA GLY A 93 -9.12 17.94 -8.10
C GLY A 93 -9.44 19.41 -8.32
N HIS A 94 -8.40 20.19 -8.62
CA HIS A 94 -8.46 21.64 -8.71
C HIS A 94 -9.50 22.11 -9.74
N GLY A 95 -10.30 23.12 -9.35
CA GLY A 95 -11.37 23.63 -10.21
C GLY A 95 -12.49 22.63 -10.50
N PHE A 96 -12.64 21.59 -9.66
CA PHE A 96 -13.63 20.52 -9.83
C PHE A 96 -13.40 19.67 -11.09
N GLN A 97 -12.16 19.67 -11.61
CA GLN A 97 -11.79 18.85 -12.76
C GLN A 97 -11.69 17.38 -12.37
N ARG A 98 -12.14 16.50 -13.27
CA ARG A 98 -11.97 15.05 -13.10
C ARG A 98 -10.58 14.63 -13.58
N THR A 99 -9.91 13.79 -12.80
CA THR A 99 -8.70 13.11 -13.24
C THR A 99 -9.07 12.01 -14.25
N PRO A 100 -8.12 11.57 -15.09
CA PRO A 100 -8.39 10.54 -16.09
C PRO A 100 -8.47 9.12 -15.50
N ARG A 101 -8.11 8.93 -14.22
CA ARG A 101 -7.96 7.61 -13.60
C ARG A 101 -8.47 7.57 -12.17
N ASN A 102 -8.87 6.38 -11.74
CA ASN A 102 -9.12 6.05 -10.34
C ASN A 102 -7.85 6.25 -9.51
N ALA A 103 -7.98 6.82 -8.30
CA ALA A 103 -6.87 6.96 -7.36
C ALA A 103 -6.51 5.59 -6.75
N PRO A 104 -5.33 5.02 -7.06
CA PRO A 104 -4.91 3.78 -6.41
C PRO A 104 -4.63 4.04 -4.93
N THR A 105 -4.69 3.00 -4.10
CA THR A 105 -4.37 3.14 -2.68
C THR A 105 -2.89 3.50 -2.45
N VAL A 106 -2.63 4.40 -1.50
CA VAL A 106 -1.27 4.64 -0.95
C VAL A 106 -0.81 3.51 -0.02
N LEU A 107 -1.74 2.68 0.46
CA LEU A 107 -1.43 1.58 1.37
C LEU A 107 -0.58 0.52 0.67
N ASN A 108 0.57 0.20 1.24
CA ASN A 108 1.58 -0.70 0.68
C ASN A 108 2.19 -0.22 -0.66
N ALA A 109 2.03 1.05 -1.04
CA ALA A 109 2.61 1.59 -2.28
C ALA A 109 4.15 1.53 -2.29
N ALA A 110 4.77 1.54 -1.11
CA ALA A 110 6.21 1.42 -0.91
C ALA A 110 6.83 0.12 -1.43
N PHE A 111 6.03 -0.92 -1.69
CA PHE A 111 6.50 -2.17 -2.28
C PHE A 111 6.77 -2.10 -3.79
N PHE A 112 6.44 -0.97 -4.44
CA PHE A 112 6.56 -0.83 -5.89
C PHE A 112 7.69 0.12 -6.30
N GLN A 113 8.53 -0.36 -7.23
CA GLN A 113 9.57 0.46 -7.85
C GLN A 113 8.98 1.48 -8.83
N ASN A 114 7.92 1.11 -9.57
CA ASN A 114 7.20 2.01 -10.44
C ASN A 114 5.85 2.36 -9.82
N GLN A 115 5.47 3.63 -9.87
CA GLN A 115 4.23 4.17 -9.32
C GLN A 115 3.25 4.60 -10.43
N PHE A 116 2.04 4.98 -10.03
CA PHE A 116 0.88 5.19 -10.91
C PHE A 116 0.39 3.91 -11.62
N TRP A 117 -0.73 4.03 -12.33
CA TRP A 117 -1.29 2.99 -13.19
C TRP A 117 -0.45 2.74 -14.45
N ASP A 118 0.21 3.75 -15.00
CA ASP A 118 1.04 3.66 -16.22
C ASP A 118 2.54 3.49 -15.95
N GLY A 119 2.93 3.34 -14.67
CA GLY A 119 4.31 3.07 -14.27
C GLY A 119 5.29 4.22 -14.53
N ARG A 120 4.82 5.45 -14.78
CA ARG A 120 5.68 6.55 -15.26
C ARG A 120 6.65 7.13 -14.24
N ALA A 121 6.46 6.87 -12.95
CA ALA A 121 7.29 7.42 -11.88
C ALA A 121 8.07 6.34 -11.16
N GLN A 122 9.37 6.57 -10.95
CA GLN A 122 10.26 5.65 -10.23
C GLN A 122 10.30 6.00 -8.74
N GLY A 123 9.71 5.15 -7.91
CA GLY A 123 9.61 5.35 -6.47
C GLY A 123 8.57 6.38 -6.06
N LEU A 124 8.38 6.50 -4.74
CA LEU A 124 7.40 7.40 -4.12
C LEU A 124 7.81 8.87 -4.27
N GLU A 125 9.11 9.17 -4.22
CA GLU A 125 9.63 10.53 -4.37
C GLU A 125 9.28 11.13 -5.73
N GLU A 126 9.49 10.38 -6.82
CA GLU A 126 9.14 10.83 -8.17
C GLU A 126 7.61 10.91 -8.34
N GLN A 127 6.87 10.00 -7.72
CA GLN A 127 5.41 9.99 -7.75
C GLN A 127 4.84 11.26 -7.13
N ALA A 128 5.29 11.66 -5.94
CA ALA A 128 4.76 12.80 -5.20
C ALA A 128 4.95 14.14 -5.94
N LYS A 129 5.95 14.25 -6.83
CA LYS A 129 6.13 15.43 -7.70
C LYS A 129 4.97 15.64 -8.66
N GLY A 130 4.32 14.56 -9.11
CA GLY A 130 3.27 14.57 -10.12
C GLY A 130 1.99 15.28 -9.65
N PRO A 131 1.30 14.76 -8.60
CA PRO A 131 0.02 15.28 -8.13
C PRO A 131 0.08 16.75 -7.71
N ILE A 132 1.19 17.16 -7.07
CA ILE A 132 1.40 18.55 -6.64
C ILE A 132 1.29 19.48 -7.85
N GLN A 133 1.90 19.14 -8.98
CA GLN A 133 1.97 20.00 -10.17
C GLN A 133 0.84 19.77 -11.18
N ALA A 134 0.18 18.61 -11.17
CA ALA A 134 -0.84 18.27 -12.16
C ALA A 134 -2.07 19.19 -12.10
N GLU A 135 -2.48 19.71 -13.26
CA GLU A 135 -3.54 20.72 -13.39
C GLU A 135 -4.89 20.24 -12.84
N ALA A 136 -5.27 19.01 -13.16
CA ALA A 136 -6.52 18.40 -12.69
C ALA A 136 -6.45 17.85 -11.26
N GLU A 137 -5.30 17.99 -10.58
CA GLU A 137 -5.07 17.50 -9.21
C GLU A 137 -4.84 18.70 -8.27
N MET A 138 -3.59 19.00 -7.88
CA MET A 138 -3.30 20.10 -6.93
C MET A 138 -2.91 21.42 -7.62
N ASN A 139 -2.56 21.38 -8.91
CA ASN A 139 -2.25 22.54 -9.78
C ASN A 139 -1.20 23.51 -9.22
N MET A 140 -0.24 23.02 -8.43
CA MET A 140 0.78 23.81 -7.76
C MET A 140 2.16 23.63 -8.43
N PRO A 141 2.64 24.63 -9.19
CA PRO A 141 4.04 24.74 -9.58
C PRO A 141 5.02 24.56 -8.40
N ALA A 142 6.13 23.86 -8.65
CA ALA A 142 7.08 23.46 -7.61
C ALA A 142 7.72 24.65 -6.86
N ASP A 143 8.04 25.73 -7.58
CA ASP A 143 8.57 26.97 -7.02
C ASP A 143 7.58 27.63 -6.06
N MET A 144 6.31 27.74 -6.46
CA MET A 144 5.26 28.27 -5.59
C MET A 144 4.98 27.37 -4.39
N ALA A 145 5.08 26.04 -4.53
CA ALA A 145 4.97 25.13 -3.40
C ALA A 145 6.06 25.42 -2.35
N VAL A 146 7.30 25.57 -2.81
CA VAL A 146 8.45 25.91 -1.95
C VAL A 146 8.26 27.27 -1.30
N GLU A 147 7.92 28.31 -2.05
CA GLU A 147 7.70 29.67 -1.51
C GLU A 147 6.61 29.68 -0.43
N ARG A 148 5.51 28.95 -0.66
CA ARG A 148 4.41 28.87 0.29
C ARG A 148 4.81 28.14 1.57
N ILE A 149 5.43 26.97 1.47
CA ILE A 149 5.90 26.23 2.66
C ILE A 149 6.95 27.05 3.41
N LYS A 150 7.87 27.71 2.70
CA LYS A 150 8.90 28.59 3.27
C LYS A 150 8.33 29.82 3.96
N SER A 151 7.17 30.33 3.54
CA SER A 151 6.51 31.45 4.22
C SER A 151 5.90 31.09 5.59
N ILE A 152 5.66 29.81 5.86
CA ILE A 152 5.06 29.32 7.10
C ILE A 152 6.18 29.03 8.11
N LYS A 153 6.38 29.95 9.06
CA LYS A 153 7.51 29.87 10.02
C LYS A 153 7.60 28.55 10.77
N GLY A 154 6.44 27.96 11.11
CA GLY A 154 6.41 26.70 11.84
C GLY A 154 6.98 25.50 11.07
N TYR A 155 7.08 25.56 9.74
CA TYR A 155 7.70 24.48 8.96
C TYR A 155 9.23 24.45 9.06
N HIS A 156 9.88 25.59 9.32
CA HIS A 156 11.35 25.69 9.32
C HIS A 156 11.99 24.68 10.29
N GLU A 157 11.48 24.60 11.52
CA GLU A 157 11.97 23.65 12.52
C GLU A 157 11.78 22.18 12.09
N TYR A 158 10.67 21.84 11.42
CA TYR A 158 10.45 20.48 10.92
C TYR A 158 11.44 20.12 9.81
N PHE A 159 11.73 21.04 8.88
CA PHE A 159 12.69 20.80 7.81
C PHE A 159 14.14 20.73 8.33
N GLU A 160 14.54 21.61 9.24
CA GLU A 160 15.87 21.58 9.88
C GLU A 160 16.12 20.24 10.59
N LYS A 161 15.10 19.70 11.28
CA LYS A 161 15.18 18.39 11.95
C LYS A 161 15.18 17.22 10.98
N ALA A 162 14.38 17.28 9.91
CA ALA A 162 14.26 16.20 8.93
C ALA A 162 15.46 16.11 7.98
N PHE A 163 16.14 17.22 7.73
CA PHE A 163 17.27 17.35 6.80
C PHE A 163 18.46 18.10 7.44
N PRO A 164 19.07 17.52 8.50
CA PRO A 164 20.12 18.19 9.24
C PRO A 164 21.38 18.40 8.39
N GLY A 165 21.97 19.59 8.48
CA GLY A 165 23.22 19.94 7.78
C GLY A 165 23.04 20.56 6.40
N GLU A 166 21.82 20.69 5.91
CA GLU A 166 21.51 21.47 4.70
C GLU A 166 21.32 22.95 5.04
N GLU A 167 21.90 23.86 4.25
CA GLU A 167 21.81 25.31 4.48
C GLU A 167 20.41 25.87 4.17
N ASP A 168 19.71 25.31 3.18
CA ASP A 168 18.33 25.63 2.83
C ASP A 168 17.51 24.34 2.66
N PRO A 169 17.01 23.74 3.75
CA PRO A 169 16.37 22.42 3.71
C PRO A 169 14.96 22.46 3.09
N ILE A 170 14.33 23.63 2.94
CA ILE A 170 12.98 23.76 2.35
C ILE A 170 13.11 23.81 0.83
N THR A 171 13.28 22.64 0.23
CA THR A 171 13.32 22.45 -1.22
C THR A 171 12.17 21.56 -1.69
N PHE A 172 11.83 21.62 -2.98
CA PHE A 172 10.80 20.75 -3.53
C PHE A 172 11.17 19.26 -3.42
N ASP A 173 12.46 18.95 -3.58
CA ASP A 173 12.99 17.60 -3.41
C ASP A 173 12.81 17.09 -1.97
N ASN A 174 13.09 17.94 -0.98
CA ASN A 174 12.89 17.58 0.43
C ASN A 174 11.41 17.49 0.82
N ILE A 175 10.52 18.29 0.21
CA ILE A 175 9.08 18.13 0.35
C ILE A 175 8.65 16.72 -0.08
N VAL A 176 9.03 16.28 -1.29
CA VAL A 176 8.62 14.97 -1.80
C VAL A 176 9.33 13.81 -1.08
N LYS A 177 10.58 13.99 -0.65
CA LYS A 177 11.29 13.01 0.19
C LYS A 177 10.62 12.80 1.54
N ALA A 178 10.14 13.86 2.17
CA ALA A 178 9.42 13.76 3.44
C ALA A 178 8.09 13.02 3.26
N ILE A 179 7.29 13.39 2.24
CA ILE A 179 6.04 12.70 1.89
C ILE A 179 6.29 11.21 1.64
N ALA A 180 7.27 10.87 0.81
CA ALA A 180 7.63 9.48 0.52
C ALA A 180 8.07 8.70 1.76
N ALA A 181 8.78 9.33 2.70
CA ALA A 181 9.13 8.70 3.97
C ALA A 181 7.90 8.38 4.82
N PHE A 182 6.91 9.27 4.86
CA PHE A 182 5.63 8.99 5.52
C PHE A 182 4.86 7.87 4.81
N GLU A 183 4.76 7.89 3.48
CA GLU A 183 4.06 6.85 2.71
C GLU A 183 4.66 5.45 2.89
N ARG A 184 5.98 5.34 3.11
CA ARG A 184 6.62 4.06 3.48
C ARG A 184 6.12 3.48 4.80
N THR A 185 5.60 4.29 5.71
CA THR A 185 5.00 3.80 6.96
C THR A 185 3.58 3.25 6.76
N LEU A 186 2.93 3.54 5.63
CA LEU A 186 1.55 3.17 5.33
C LEU A 186 1.44 1.73 4.82
N ILE A 187 1.95 0.77 5.59
CA ILE A 187 1.79 -0.66 5.32
C ILE A 187 0.65 -1.26 6.14
N THR A 188 0.05 -2.34 5.64
CA THR A 188 -1.06 -3.04 6.31
C THR A 188 -0.71 -4.52 6.52
N PRO A 189 0.12 -4.85 7.52
CA PRO A 189 0.46 -6.23 7.85
C PRO A 189 -0.73 -6.96 8.48
N ASN A 190 -0.53 -8.25 8.76
CA ASN A 190 -1.40 -9.04 9.64
C ASN A 190 -2.85 -9.21 9.14
N ASP A 191 -3.06 -9.21 7.82
CA ASP A 191 -4.33 -9.70 7.25
C ASP A 191 -4.51 -11.22 7.49
N ALA A 192 -5.66 -11.77 7.07
CA ALA A 192 -5.96 -13.17 7.32
C ALA A 192 -5.02 -14.12 6.57
N LEU A 193 -4.56 -13.75 5.37
CA LEU A 193 -3.56 -14.50 4.62
C LEU A 193 -2.23 -14.50 5.37
N ASP A 194 -1.78 -13.34 5.87
CA ASP A 194 -0.54 -13.24 6.62
C ASP A 194 -0.55 -14.12 7.88
N ARG A 195 -1.66 -14.13 8.63
CA ARG A 195 -1.84 -15.00 9.81
C ARG A 195 -1.89 -16.49 9.43
N TYR A 196 -2.61 -16.82 8.36
CA TYR A 196 -2.69 -18.18 7.85
C TYR A 196 -1.32 -18.71 7.40
N LEU A 197 -0.57 -17.89 6.67
CA LEU A 197 0.80 -18.18 6.27
C LEU A 197 1.66 -18.39 7.50
N ARG A 198 1.53 -17.60 8.58
CA ARG A 198 2.28 -17.83 9.84
C ARG A 198 1.80 -19.01 10.70
N GLY A 199 0.80 -19.76 10.23
CA GLY A 199 0.38 -21.03 10.84
C GLY A 199 -0.94 -21.00 11.59
N ASP A 200 -1.62 -19.85 11.69
CA ASP A 200 -2.99 -19.79 12.17
C ASP A 200 -3.96 -20.34 11.10
N LYS A 201 -4.16 -21.65 11.11
CA LYS A 201 -5.01 -22.34 10.13
C LYS A 201 -6.48 -21.93 10.18
N ASN A 202 -6.91 -21.22 11.22
CA ASN A 202 -8.28 -20.72 11.36
C ASN A 202 -8.42 -19.27 10.89
N ALA A 203 -7.33 -18.60 10.49
CA ALA A 203 -7.37 -17.21 10.03
C ALA A 203 -8.15 -17.06 8.71
N LEU A 204 -8.08 -18.06 7.82
CA LEU A 204 -8.88 -18.15 6.60
C LEU A 204 -10.06 -19.10 6.81
N SER A 205 -11.23 -18.71 6.32
CA SER A 205 -12.39 -19.60 6.27
C SER A 205 -12.16 -20.73 5.25
N PRO A 206 -12.87 -21.87 5.34
CA PRO A 206 -12.80 -22.91 4.31
C PRO A 206 -13.12 -22.40 2.90
N GLN A 207 -14.01 -21.41 2.79
CA GLN A 207 -14.33 -20.76 1.52
C GLN A 207 -13.14 -19.95 0.97
N ALA A 208 -12.51 -19.13 1.82
CA ALA A 208 -11.34 -18.35 1.43
C ALA A 208 -10.14 -19.25 1.07
N ILE A 209 -9.99 -20.41 1.71
CA ILE A 209 -8.96 -21.39 1.34
C ILE A 209 -9.21 -21.93 -0.08
N ARG A 210 -10.43 -22.36 -0.40
CA ARG A 210 -10.77 -22.78 -1.78
C ARG A 210 -10.57 -21.65 -2.79
N GLY A 211 -10.86 -20.42 -2.38
CA GLY A 211 -10.63 -19.21 -3.18
C GLY A 211 -9.16 -18.98 -3.48
N MET A 212 -8.30 -19.06 -2.47
CA MET A 212 -6.85 -18.95 -2.59
C MET A 212 -6.28 -20.03 -3.51
N GLU A 213 -6.72 -21.28 -3.33
CA GLU A 213 -6.30 -22.41 -4.17
C GLU A 213 -6.76 -22.25 -5.62
N THR A 214 -7.99 -21.79 -5.83
CA THR A 214 -8.52 -21.48 -7.17
C THR A 214 -7.75 -20.34 -7.82
N PHE A 215 -7.48 -19.27 -7.07
CA PHE A 215 -6.72 -18.10 -7.52
C PHE A 215 -5.32 -18.48 -8.02
N GLU A 216 -4.63 -19.37 -7.29
CA GLU A 216 -3.34 -19.91 -7.73
C GLU A 216 -3.48 -20.85 -8.93
N ARG A 217 -4.42 -21.80 -8.87
CA ARG A 217 -4.64 -22.83 -9.91
C ARG A 217 -4.95 -22.23 -11.28
N ILE A 218 -5.78 -21.19 -11.34
CA ILE A 218 -6.16 -20.57 -12.63
C ILE A 218 -5.09 -19.60 -13.15
N GLY A 219 -4.08 -19.26 -12.35
CA GLY A 219 -2.92 -18.49 -12.77
C GLY A 219 -2.94 -17.00 -12.41
N CYS A 220 -3.82 -16.53 -11.52
CA CYS A 220 -3.83 -15.13 -11.08
C CYS A 220 -2.50 -14.71 -10.41
N THR A 221 -1.83 -15.67 -9.75
CA THR A 221 -0.52 -15.47 -9.11
C THR A 221 0.62 -15.21 -10.09
N SER A 222 0.43 -15.41 -11.40
CA SER A 222 1.41 -14.99 -12.42
C SER A 222 1.66 -13.48 -12.41
N CYS A 223 0.64 -12.70 -12.04
CA CYS A 223 0.69 -11.25 -11.95
C CYS A 223 0.59 -10.76 -10.51
N HIS A 224 -0.21 -11.45 -9.68
CA HIS A 224 -0.56 -11.05 -8.31
C HIS A 224 0.06 -11.98 -7.27
N ALA A 225 1.36 -11.80 -7.00
CA ALA A 225 2.13 -12.65 -6.09
C ALA A 225 2.99 -11.83 -5.11
N GLY A 226 3.62 -12.56 -4.18
CA GLY A 226 4.58 -12.02 -3.23
C GLY A 226 3.94 -11.14 -2.14
N PRO A 227 4.75 -10.36 -1.40
CA PRO A 227 4.25 -9.63 -0.25
C PRO A 227 3.21 -8.58 -0.58
N ALA A 228 3.14 -8.02 -1.79
CA ALA A 228 2.11 -7.03 -2.13
C ALA A 228 0.90 -7.64 -2.90
N LEU A 229 0.87 -8.97 -3.11
CA LEU A 229 -0.01 -9.62 -4.10
C LEU A 229 -0.06 -8.85 -5.43
N SER A 230 1.13 -8.46 -5.87
CA SER A 230 1.38 -7.77 -7.12
C SER A 230 2.85 -7.92 -7.44
N SER A 231 3.13 -8.27 -8.70
CA SER A 231 4.47 -8.25 -9.27
C SER A 231 5.02 -6.83 -9.46
N GLY A 232 4.18 -5.80 -9.44
CA GLY A 232 4.54 -4.43 -9.81
C GLY A 232 4.94 -4.27 -11.29
N ALA A 233 4.83 -5.33 -12.09
CA ALA A 233 5.16 -5.32 -13.50
C ALA A 233 4.10 -4.57 -14.33
N MET A 234 4.49 -4.17 -15.53
CA MET A 234 3.56 -3.64 -16.52
C MET A 234 2.98 -4.80 -17.32
N MET A 235 1.66 -4.94 -17.31
CA MET A 235 0.92 -5.98 -18.04
C MET A 235 -0.11 -5.35 -18.96
N LYS A 236 -0.34 -5.97 -20.12
CA LYS A 236 -1.39 -5.52 -21.03
C LYS A 236 -2.75 -5.78 -20.39
N PHE A 237 -3.62 -4.79 -20.40
CA PHE A 237 -5.01 -4.91 -19.98
C PHE A 237 -5.88 -4.09 -20.93
N ASP A 238 -6.48 -4.78 -21.90
CA ASP A 238 -7.29 -4.16 -22.94
C ASP A 238 -8.70 -3.86 -22.42
N TRP A 239 -8.80 -2.77 -21.65
CA TRP A 239 -10.03 -2.29 -21.05
C TRP A 239 -10.10 -0.77 -21.17
N GLY A 240 -11.31 -0.25 -21.45
CA GLY A 240 -11.53 1.19 -21.63
C GLY A 240 -10.73 1.80 -22.80
N SER A 241 -10.65 3.13 -22.86
CA SER A 241 -9.96 3.87 -23.92
C SER A 241 -8.56 4.37 -23.53
N ASP A 242 -8.18 4.30 -22.26
CA ASP A 242 -6.88 4.77 -21.77
C ASP A 242 -5.72 4.00 -22.43
N PRO A 243 -4.73 4.66 -23.04
CA PRO A 243 -3.61 3.99 -23.70
C PRO A 243 -2.60 3.37 -22.72
N GLY A 244 -2.74 3.58 -21.40
CA GLY A 244 -1.85 3.05 -20.38
C GLY A 244 -0.46 3.70 -20.47
N LYS A 245 0.58 2.88 -20.45
CA LYS A 245 1.99 3.29 -20.55
C LYS A 245 2.29 4.11 -21.82
N ALA A 246 1.62 3.83 -22.93
CA ALA A 246 1.79 4.61 -24.16
C ALA A 246 1.38 6.10 -24.03
N SER A 247 0.65 6.48 -22.96
CA SER A 247 0.29 7.88 -22.71
C SER A 247 1.51 8.80 -22.60
N TRP A 248 2.64 8.29 -22.10
CA TRP A 248 3.87 9.05 -21.88
C TRP A 248 5.05 8.56 -22.74
N THR A 249 5.12 7.27 -23.08
CA THR A 249 6.20 6.76 -23.97
C THR A 249 5.98 7.06 -25.44
N LYS A 250 4.71 7.22 -25.86
CA LYS A 250 4.28 7.39 -27.26
C LYS A 250 4.63 6.21 -28.18
N ASP A 251 5.05 5.07 -27.63
CA ASP A 251 5.31 3.84 -28.39
C ASP A 251 4.02 3.01 -28.48
N PRO A 252 3.51 2.68 -29.69
CA PRO A 252 2.35 1.79 -29.86
C PRO A 252 2.52 0.41 -29.21
N LYS A 253 3.76 -0.06 -28.98
CA LYS A 253 4.02 -1.35 -28.30
C LYS A 253 3.69 -1.31 -26.81
N ASP A 254 3.64 -0.12 -26.21
CA ASP A 254 3.29 0.10 -24.82
C ASP A 254 1.78 0.35 -24.62
N GLU A 255 0.97 0.20 -25.68
CA GLU A 255 -0.46 0.46 -25.63
C GLU A 255 -1.18 -0.55 -24.72
N LYS A 256 -2.05 -0.03 -23.85
CA LYS A 256 -2.80 -0.77 -22.84
C LYS A 256 -1.94 -1.47 -21.78
N PHE A 257 -0.68 -1.09 -21.60
CA PHE A 257 0.11 -1.61 -20.48
C PHE A 257 -0.15 -0.80 -19.21
N PHE A 258 -0.51 -1.50 -18.14
CA PHE A 258 -0.74 -0.93 -16.82
C PHE A 258 0.05 -1.69 -15.76
N ARG A 259 0.46 -1.00 -14.71
CA ARG A 259 1.08 -1.62 -13.55
C ARG A 259 0.05 -2.49 -12.84
N VAL A 260 0.43 -3.73 -12.55
CA VAL A 260 -0.38 -4.62 -11.73
C VAL A 260 -0.55 -4.00 -10.34
N GLN A 261 -1.79 -3.72 -9.94
CA GLN A 261 -2.09 -3.14 -8.62
C GLN A 261 -2.04 -4.19 -7.51
N THR A 262 -1.77 -3.75 -6.28
CA THR A 262 -1.89 -4.59 -5.09
C THR A 262 -3.33 -5.11 -4.94
N LEU A 263 -3.47 -6.36 -4.53
CA LEU A 263 -4.77 -6.90 -4.10
C LEU A 263 -4.97 -6.84 -2.58
N ARG A 264 -3.97 -6.35 -1.83
CA ARG A 264 -4.17 -6.09 -0.41
C ARG A 264 -5.16 -4.96 -0.22
N ASN A 265 -6.08 -5.16 0.72
CA ASN A 265 -7.18 -4.26 1.02
C ASN A 265 -8.17 -4.04 -0.15
N VAL A 266 -8.11 -4.84 -1.23
CA VAL A 266 -8.89 -4.60 -2.45
C VAL A 266 -10.40 -4.52 -2.20
N SER A 267 -10.93 -5.26 -1.23
CA SER A 267 -12.34 -5.21 -0.86
C SER A 267 -12.82 -3.87 -0.31
N LEU A 268 -11.90 -2.95 0.02
CA LEU A 268 -12.17 -1.63 0.57
C LEU A 268 -11.91 -0.49 -0.42
N THR A 269 -11.32 -0.78 -1.58
CA THR A 269 -10.76 0.25 -2.49
C THR A 269 -11.52 0.39 -3.80
N GLY A 270 -12.71 -0.21 -3.92
CA GLY A 270 -13.56 0.00 -5.10
C GLY A 270 -13.95 1.50 -5.28
N PRO A 271 -14.38 1.92 -6.48
CA PRO A 271 -14.55 1.10 -7.68
C PRO A 271 -13.22 0.66 -8.30
N TYR A 272 -13.26 -0.31 -9.22
CA TYR A 272 -12.10 -1.07 -9.68
C TYR A 272 -11.66 -0.68 -11.09
N PHE A 273 -10.42 -1.08 -11.40
CA PHE A 273 -9.65 -0.77 -12.61
C PHE A 273 -9.20 0.68 -12.72
N HIS A 274 -8.35 0.95 -13.72
CA HIS A 274 -7.69 2.25 -13.88
C HIS A 274 -8.68 3.39 -14.15
N ASP A 275 -9.86 3.10 -14.69
CA ASP A 275 -10.92 4.06 -15.00
C ASP A 275 -12.07 4.06 -13.98
N GLY A 276 -12.02 3.18 -12.96
CA GLY A 276 -13.05 3.04 -11.95
C GLY A 276 -14.41 2.63 -12.51
N SER A 277 -14.45 1.97 -13.66
CA SER A 277 -15.68 1.60 -14.38
C SER A 277 -16.45 0.43 -13.76
N VAL A 278 -15.82 -0.34 -12.87
CA VAL A 278 -16.42 -1.56 -12.28
C VAL A 278 -16.69 -1.36 -10.80
N GLU A 279 -17.96 -1.52 -10.39
CA GLU A 279 -18.39 -1.19 -9.03
C GLU A 279 -18.12 -2.32 -8.02
N THR A 280 -18.27 -3.57 -8.44
CA THR A 280 -18.25 -4.74 -7.53
C THR A 280 -17.00 -5.59 -7.68
N LEU A 281 -16.57 -6.21 -6.58
CA LEU A 281 -15.38 -7.05 -6.58
C LEU A 281 -15.62 -8.35 -7.36
N GLU A 282 -16.84 -8.86 -7.28
CA GLU A 282 -17.35 -10.01 -8.03
C GLU A 282 -17.21 -9.81 -9.54
N GLU A 283 -17.63 -8.64 -10.04
CA GLU A 283 -17.52 -8.29 -11.45
C GLU A 283 -16.05 -8.09 -11.85
N ALA A 284 -15.25 -7.41 -11.03
CA ALA A 284 -13.83 -7.21 -11.30
C ALA A 284 -13.06 -8.55 -11.41
N VAL A 285 -13.34 -9.50 -10.52
CA VAL A 285 -12.77 -10.87 -10.55
C VAL A 285 -13.19 -11.61 -11.82
N THR A 286 -14.47 -11.54 -12.19
CA THR A 286 -15.00 -12.18 -13.40
C THR A 286 -14.35 -11.64 -14.66
N ILE A 287 -14.26 -10.31 -14.77
CA ILE A 287 -13.62 -9.63 -15.90
C ILE A 287 -12.14 -9.99 -15.97
N MET A 288 -11.40 -9.97 -14.85
CA MET A 288 -9.98 -10.30 -14.84
C MET A 288 -9.71 -11.75 -15.28
N ALA A 289 -10.47 -12.72 -14.77
CA ALA A 289 -10.32 -14.11 -15.19
C ALA A 289 -10.55 -14.28 -16.70
N ARG A 290 -11.59 -13.63 -17.24
CA ARG A 290 -11.91 -13.70 -18.67
C ARG A 290 -10.88 -12.98 -19.54
N VAL A 291 -10.56 -11.72 -19.22
CA VAL A 291 -9.72 -10.86 -20.05
C VAL A 291 -8.25 -11.25 -19.99
N GLN A 292 -7.73 -11.59 -18.81
CA GLN A 292 -6.31 -11.88 -18.64
C GLN A 292 -5.96 -13.36 -18.84
N LEU A 293 -6.88 -14.27 -18.49
CA LEU A 293 -6.60 -15.71 -18.48
C LEU A 293 -7.44 -16.49 -19.50
N GLY A 294 -8.42 -15.87 -20.16
CA GLY A 294 -9.37 -16.57 -21.02
C GLY A 294 -10.22 -17.60 -20.25
N TYR A 295 -10.36 -17.41 -18.94
CA TYR A 295 -11.02 -18.36 -18.04
C TYR A 295 -12.40 -17.85 -17.65
N GLU A 296 -13.43 -18.66 -17.90
CA GLU A 296 -14.80 -18.38 -17.47
C GLU A 296 -15.04 -19.02 -16.09
N LEU A 297 -15.19 -18.18 -15.06
CA LEU A 297 -15.43 -18.66 -13.70
C LEU A 297 -16.85 -19.19 -13.55
N THR A 298 -17.00 -20.29 -12.82
CA THR A 298 -18.30 -20.63 -12.22
C THR A 298 -18.65 -19.65 -11.10
N ASP A 299 -19.94 -19.53 -10.76
CA ASP A 299 -20.38 -18.70 -9.62
C ASP A 299 -19.65 -19.08 -8.32
N GLN A 300 -19.46 -20.38 -8.08
CA GLN A 300 -18.76 -20.86 -6.89
C GLN A 300 -17.28 -20.47 -6.89
N GLU A 301 -16.57 -20.59 -8.01
CA GLU A 301 -15.17 -20.17 -8.10
C GLU A 301 -15.02 -18.66 -7.90
N ARG A 302 -15.90 -17.86 -8.51
CA ARG A 302 -15.95 -16.41 -8.31
C ARG A 302 -16.15 -16.08 -6.84
N ASP A 303 -17.16 -16.66 -6.20
CA ASP A 303 -17.52 -16.35 -4.82
C ASP A 303 -16.44 -16.83 -3.84
N ASP A 304 -15.79 -17.97 -4.12
CA ASP A 304 -14.64 -18.45 -3.36
C ASP A 304 -13.44 -17.48 -3.49
N ILE A 305 -13.07 -17.04 -4.71
CA ILE A 305 -12.01 -16.05 -4.92
C ILE A 305 -12.35 -14.74 -4.21
N VAL A 306 -13.59 -14.26 -4.31
CA VAL A 306 -14.02 -13.03 -3.63
C VAL A 306 -13.91 -13.17 -2.11
N ALA A 307 -14.24 -14.33 -1.54
CA ALA A 307 -14.03 -14.61 -0.12
C ALA A 307 -12.54 -14.57 0.26
N PHE A 308 -11.66 -15.08 -0.60
CA PHE A 308 -10.21 -14.94 -0.43
C PHE A 308 -9.78 -13.46 -0.47
N LEU A 309 -10.20 -12.69 -1.47
CA LEU A 309 -9.81 -11.28 -1.60
C LEU A 309 -10.33 -10.41 -0.44
N ARG A 310 -11.53 -10.71 0.09
CA ARG A 310 -12.06 -10.05 1.29
C ARG A 310 -11.26 -10.35 2.56
N SER A 311 -10.50 -11.43 2.59
CA SER A 311 -9.63 -11.80 3.71
C SER A 311 -8.33 -10.99 3.76
N LEU A 312 -7.99 -10.27 2.69
CA LEU A 312 -6.74 -9.53 2.50
C LEU A 312 -6.76 -8.11 3.10
N VAL A 313 -7.62 -7.87 4.10
CA VAL A 313 -7.68 -6.59 4.81
C VAL A 313 -6.70 -6.66 5.98
N GLY A 314 -5.62 -5.89 5.89
CA GLY A 314 -4.60 -5.80 6.91
C GLY A 314 -4.97 -4.84 8.04
N GLU A 315 -4.12 -4.79 9.05
CA GLU A 315 -4.21 -3.77 10.09
C GLU A 315 -3.95 -2.40 9.49
N MET A 316 -4.95 -1.53 9.52
CA MET A 316 -4.81 -0.17 9.02
C MET A 316 -3.84 0.64 9.89
N PRO A 317 -2.99 1.49 9.29
CA PRO A 317 -2.10 2.37 10.04
C PRO A 317 -2.92 3.31 10.93
N LYS A 318 -2.54 3.40 12.21
CA LYS A 318 -3.14 4.34 13.16
C LYS A 318 -2.43 5.68 13.05
N ILE A 319 -3.05 6.62 12.34
CA ILE A 319 -2.51 7.95 12.11
C ILE A 319 -3.34 8.96 12.89
N GLU A 320 -2.68 9.73 13.76
CA GLU A 320 -3.29 10.92 14.35
C GLU A 320 -3.34 12.04 13.31
N ILE A 321 -4.51 12.69 13.18
CA ILE A 321 -4.64 13.85 12.29
C ILE A 321 -3.67 14.93 12.79
N PRO A 322 -2.73 15.39 11.97
CA PRO A 322 -1.71 16.32 12.44
C PRO A 322 -2.29 17.71 12.68
N GLN A 323 -1.79 18.39 13.72
CA GLN A 323 -1.96 19.82 13.87
C GLN A 323 -0.92 20.53 12.99
N LEU A 324 -1.39 21.14 11.89
CA LEU A 324 -0.53 21.87 10.97
C LEU A 324 0.05 23.14 11.63
N PRO A 325 1.28 23.55 11.27
CA PRO A 325 1.84 24.81 11.76
C PRO A 325 1.01 26.01 11.29
N PRO A 326 0.76 27.00 12.17
CA PRO A 326 0.03 28.22 11.80
C PRO A 326 0.84 29.09 10.84
N GLU A 327 0.13 29.92 10.07
CA GLU A 327 0.72 30.96 9.21
C GLU A 327 1.37 32.10 10.01
#